data_AF-A0A7R9YHT4-F1
#
_entry.id   AF-A0A7R9YHT4-F1
#
_cell.length_a   1.000
_cell.length_b   1.000
_cell.length_c   1.000
_cell.angle_alpha   90.00
_cell.angle_beta   90.00
_cell.angle_gamma   90.00
#
_symmetry.space_group_name_H-M   'P 1'
#
loop_
_entity.id
_entity.type
_entity.pdbx_description
1 polymer ?
#
loop_
_entity_poly.entity_id
_entity_poly.type
_entity_poly.pdbx_seq_one_letter_code
_entity_poly.pdbx_strand_id
1 'polypeptide(L)'
;AASASAAVPQRAAVGGATGGATGGATLPSAAGGGSDERASECFEAEDRSDYRGSVNRTSGGFSCQPWSSQQPHAHAFTPRAHPDEGLGGGHNFCRAPHGSHLMCAWCYTTVRKPSWGCCDVGAPRPSGACDADAA
;
A
#
# COMPACT_ATOMS: atom_id res chain seq x y z
N ALA A 1 52.06 -5.69 26.44
CA ALA A 1 51.25 -6.21 27.56
C ALA A 1 49.81 -6.20 27.09
N ALA A 2 49.27 -7.28 26.49
CA ALA A 2 48.90 -8.54 27.12
C ALA A 2 47.99 -8.32 28.33
N SER A 3 46.69 -8.56 28.15
CA SER A 3 45.81 -9.26 29.09
C SER A 3 44.52 -9.63 28.36
N ALA A 4 44.50 -10.87 27.88
CA ALA A 4 43.29 -11.62 27.54
C ALA A 4 42.76 -12.31 28.82
N SER A 5 41.45 -12.48 28.93
CA SER A 5 40.79 -13.46 29.81
C SER A 5 39.42 -13.74 29.20
N ALA A 6 39.29 -14.80 28.40
CA ALA A 6 39.07 -16.19 28.80
C ALA A 6 37.57 -16.52 28.87
N ALA A 7 37.11 -17.27 27.87
CA ALA A 7 35.82 -17.93 27.82
C ALA A 7 35.83 -19.20 28.69
N VAL A 8 34.66 -19.58 29.24
CA VAL A 8 34.32 -20.98 29.55
C VAL A 8 32.82 -21.22 29.26
N PRO A 9 32.45 -22.35 28.62
CA PRO A 9 31.11 -22.62 28.12
C PRO A 9 30.24 -23.39 29.12
N GLN A 10 28.92 -23.32 28.96
CA GLN A 10 28.00 -24.32 29.51
C GLN A 10 27.43 -25.22 28.41
N ARG A 11 27.29 -26.49 28.77
CA ARG A 11 27.14 -27.67 27.93
C ARG A 11 25.69 -28.20 27.99
N ALA A 12 25.21 -28.59 26.81
CA ALA A 12 24.24 -29.62 26.44
C ALA A 12 23.07 -29.99 27.38
N ALA A 13 21.86 -29.97 26.80
CA ALA A 13 20.85 -30.99 27.06
C ALA A 13 20.42 -31.60 25.72
N VAL A 14 20.47 -32.93 25.68
CA VAL A 14 19.97 -33.80 24.61
C VAL A 14 18.48 -34.05 24.82
N GLY A 15 17.72 -34.09 23.72
CA GLY A 15 16.31 -34.48 23.74
C GLY A 15 15.82 -34.73 22.32
N GLY A 16 16.01 -35.97 21.85
CA GLY A 16 15.42 -36.42 20.59
C GLY A 16 13.95 -36.78 20.79
N ALA A 17 13.13 -36.40 19.82
CA ALA A 17 11.82 -36.99 19.57
C ALA A 17 11.67 -37.17 18.07
N THR A 18 11.72 -38.43 17.65
CA THR A 18 11.30 -38.92 16.33
C THR A 18 9.79 -38.83 16.23
N GLY A 19 9.28 -38.23 15.16
CA GLY A 19 7.86 -38.23 14.84
C GLY A 19 7.64 -37.73 13.42
N GLY A 20 7.63 -38.65 12.46
CA GLY A 20 7.16 -38.36 11.11
C GLY A 20 5.64 -38.21 11.09
N ALA A 21 5.17 -37.18 10.40
CA ALA A 21 3.80 -37.11 9.90
C ALA A 21 3.86 -36.56 8.48
N THR A 22 3.40 -37.40 7.56
CA THR A 22 3.15 -37.18 6.15
C THR A 22 2.04 -36.15 5.92
N GLY A 23 2.19 -35.35 4.85
CA GLY A 23 1.05 -34.91 4.04
C GLY A 23 0.32 -33.66 4.53
N GLY A 24 0.43 -32.58 3.76
CA GLY A 24 -0.40 -31.40 3.91
C GLY A 24 0.31 -30.15 3.42
N ALA A 25 0.54 -30.04 2.11
CA ALA A 25 0.76 -28.75 1.49
C ALA A 25 -0.58 -27.98 1.53
N THR A 26 -0.91 -27.42 2.68
CA THR A 26 -1.91 -26.35 2.77
C THR A 26 -1.26 -25.12 2.15
N LEU A 27 -1.71 -24.80 0.94
CA LEU A 27 -1.65 -23.46 0.37
C LEU A 27 -1.94 -22.44 1.49
N PRO A 28 -1.24 -21.30 1.58
CA PRO A 28 -1.87 -20.14 2.20
C PRO A 28 -3.04 -19.75 1.29
N SER A 29 -4.19 -20.36 1.55
CA SER A 29 -5.47 -19.80 1.17
C SER A 29 -5.50 -18.42 1.81
N ALA A 30 -5.64 -17.40 0.97
CA ALA A 30 -5.74 -16.01 1.36
C ALA A 30 -6.77 -15.85 2.49
N ALA A 31 -6.28 -15.84 3.72
CA ALA A 31 -7.05 -15.52 4.90
C ALA A 31 -6.78 -14.06 5.23
N GLY A 32 -7.86 -13.30 5.43
CA GLY A 32 -7.82 -12.07 6.20
C GLY A 32 -8.01 -10.80 5.39
N GLY A 33 -9.18 -10.64 4.77
CA GLY A 33 -9.74 -9.30 4.61
C GLY A 33 -10.10 -8.77 6.00
N GLY A 34 -9.16 -8.12 6.66
CA GLY A 34 -9.39 -7.40 7.90
C GLY A 34 -10.31 -6.22 7.63
N SER A 35 -11.36 -6.10 8.44
CA SER A 35 -12.32 -4.99 8.44
C SER A 35 -11.70 -3.61 8.67
N ASP A 36 -10.47 -3.54 9.19
CA ASP A 36 -9.73 -2.28 9.40
C ASP A 36 -9.02 -1.76 8.13
N GLU A 37 -8.68 -2.61 7.16
CA GLU A 37 -8.04 -2.16 5.90
C GLU A 37 -9.09 -1.70 4.85
N ARG A 38 -10.38 -1.89 5.15
CA ARG A 38 -11.50 -1.45 4.31
C ARG A 38 -12.01 -0.06 4.66
N ALA A 39 -11.74 0.42 5.88
CA ALA A 39 -12.13 1.77 6.31
C ALA A 39 -11.26 2.86 5.65
N SER A 40 -9.98 2.56 5.36
CA SER A 40 -9.13 3.49 4.60
C SER A 40 -9.53 3.57 3.12
N GLU A 41 -10.14 2.52 2.57
CA GLU A 41 -10.60 2.44 1.19
C GLU A 41 -12.01 3.00 1.04
N CYS A 42 -12.16 4.27 1.41
CA CYS A 42 -13.44 4.95 1.44
C CYS A 42 -13.44 6.25 0.63
N PHE A 43 -14.53 6.47 -0.10
CA PHE A 43 -14.84 7.72 -0.79
C PHE A 43 -16.34 7.78 -1.11
N GLU A 44 -16.87 8.99 -1.24
CA GLU A 44 -18.27 9.30 -1.50
C GLU A 44 -18.45 9.98 -2.86
N ALA A 45 -17.46 10.75 -3.33
CA ALA A 45 -17.56 11.45 -4.59
C ALA A 45 -17.43 10.50 -5.79
N GLU A 46 -18.27 10.67 -6.80
CA GLU A 46 -18.25 9.82 -8.00
C GLU A 46 -16.92 9.90 -8.77
N ASP A 47 -16.25 11.05 -8.71
CA ASP A 47 -14.92 11.28 -9.30
C ASP A 47 -13.76 10.83 -8.41
N ARG A 48 -14.05 10.35 -7.18
CA ARG A 48 -13.07 9.93 -6.16
C ARG A 48 -12.15 11.06 -5.67
N SER A 49 -12.55 12.32 -5.83
CA SER A 49 -11.77 13.50 -5.38
C SER A 49 -11.47 13.48 -3.87
N ASP A 50 -12.37 12.92 -3.08
CA ASP A 50 -12.29 12.76 -1.63
C ASP A 50 -11.59 11.47 -1.18
N TYR A 51 -11.22 10.57 -2.10
CA TYR A 51 -10.55 9.32 -1.75
C TYR A 51 -9.19 9.57 -1.08
N ARG A 52 -9.01 9.02 0.12
CA ARG A 52 -7.76 9.14 0.92
C ARG A 52 -7.16 7.80 1.34
N GLY A 53 -7.56 6.71 0.69
CA GLY A 53 -7.04 5.38 0.95
C GLY A 53 -5.58 5.17 0.54
N SER A 54 -5.15 3.91 0.68
CA SER A 54 -3.76 3.47 0.61
C SER A 54 -3.46 2.61 -0.63
N VAL A 55 -4.42 2.42 -1.55
CA VAL A 55 -4.15 1.75 -2.84
C VAL A 55 -3.03 2.45 -3.59
N ASN A 56 -2.03 1.68 -4.00
CA ASN A 56 -0.83 2.16 -4.71
C ASN A 56 -0.51 1.33 -5.95
N ARG A 57 -1.52 0.67 -6.52
CA ARG A 57 -1.41 -0.08 -7.77
C ARG A 57 -2.56 0.30 -8.69
N THR A 58 -2.21 0.41 -9.97
CA THR A 58 -3.20 0.58 -11.03
C THR A 58 -4.01 -0.70 -11.23
N SER A 59 -5.19 -0.61 -11.86
CA SER A 59 -6.00 -1.78 -12.24
C SER A 59 -5.25 -2.74 -13.18
N GLY A 60 -4.25 -2.24 -13.90
CA GLY A 60 -3.33 -3.06 -14.72
C GLY A 60 -2.22 -3.75 -13.93
N GLY A 61 -2.17 -3.60 -12.61
CA GLY A 61 -1.17 -4.22 -11.73
C GLY A 61 0.17 -3.48 -11.64
N PHE A 62 0.30 -2.30 -12.25
CA PHE A 62 1.53 -1.50 -12.18
C PHE A 62 1.61 -0.72 -10.86
N SER A 63 2.79 -0.72 -10.23
CA SER A 63 3.04 0.02 -8.99
C SER A 63 3.10 1.52 -9.26
N CYS A 64 2.55 2.29 -8.33
CA CYS A 64 2.51 3.74 -8.42
C CYS A 64 3.87 4.38 -8.09
N GLN A 65 4.19 5.45 -8.82
CA GLN A 65 5.27 6.37 -8.55
C GLN A 65 4.82 7.36 -7.44
N PRO A 66 5.69 7.67 -6.46
CA PRO A 66 5.40 8.72 -5.48
C PRO A 66 5.16 10.07 -6.14
N TRP A 67 4.17 10.83 -5.67
CA TRP A 67 3.81 12.14 -6.26
C TRP A 67 4.91 13.21 -6.12
N SER A 68 5.78 13.06 -5.13
CA SER A 68 6.96 13.91 -4.98
C SER A 68 8.12 13.52 -5.89
N SER A 69 8.10 12.31 -6.48
CA SER A 69 9.13 11.84 -7.40
C SER A 69 8.91 12.42 -8.79
N GLN A 70 10.00 12.72 -9.49
CA GLN A 70 10.00 13.11 -10.91
C GLN A 70 10.62 12.02 -11.80
N GLN A 71 10.72 10.78 -11.27
CA GLN A 71 11.24 9.61 -11.96
C GLN A 71 10.37 8.38 -11.68
N PRO A 72 10.13 7.51 -12.67
CA PRO A 72 10.56 7.63 -14.08
C PRO A 72 9.82 8.70 -14.90
N HIS A 73 8.70 9.23 -14.40
CA HIS A 73 7.91 10.23 -15.12
C HIS A 73 7.99 11.59 -14.42
N ALA A 74 8.42 12.62 -15.15
CA ALA A 74 8.28 14.00 -14.71
C ALA A 74 6.84 14.48 -14.96
N HIS A 75 6.26 15.23 -14.01
CA HIS A 75 4.87 15.66 -14.07
C HIS A 75 4.57 16.91 -13.24
N ALA A 76 3.43 17.56 -13.53
CA ALA A 76 2.98 18.78 -12.86
C ALA A 76 2.28 18.52 -11.51
N PHE A 77 1.66 17.35 -11.34
CA PHE A 77 0.91 16.99 -10.13
C PHE A 77 1.84 16.64 -8.96
N THR A 78 2.41 17.65 -8.34
CA THR A 78 3.33 17.50 -7.20
C THR A 78 2.69 18.05 -5.92
N PRO A 79 3.10 17.58 -4.73
CA PRO A 79 2.58 18.11 -3.46
C PRO A 79 2.80 19.62 -3.29
N ARG A 80 3.82 20.17 -3.96
CA ARG A 80 4.13 21.59 -3.92
C ARG A 80 3.20 22.42 -4.82
N ALA A 81 2.81 21.87 -5.96
CA ALA A 81 1.89 22.53 -6.89
C ALA A 81 0.42 22.34 -6.48
N HIS A 82 0.11 21.22 -5.83
CA HIS A 82 -1.23 20.82 -5.42
C HIS A 82 -1.27 20.34 -3.96
N PRO A 83 -1.12 21.25 -2.98
CA PRO A 83 -1.03 20.88 -1.56
C PRO A 83 -2.34 20.28 -1.01
N ASP A 84 -3.50 20.73 -1.53
CA ASP A 84 -4.82 20.35 -1.00
C ASP A 84 -5.37 19.05 -1.61
N GLU A 85 -4.69 18.48 -2.61
CA GLU A 85 -5.14 17.27 -3.32
C GLU A 85 -4.66 15.96 -2.67
N GLY A 86 -4.05 16.06 -1.48
CA GLY A 86 -3.61 14.88 -0.73
C GLY A 86 -2.46 14.12 -1.41
N LEU A 87 -1.61 14.82 -2.15
CA LEU A 87 -0.43 14.24 -2.83
C LEU A 87 0.80 14.15 -1.89
N GLY A 88 0.75 14.80 -0.72
CA GLY A 88 1.87 14.97 0.21
C GLY A 88 2.33 13.71 0.96
N GLY A 89 3.21 13.88 1.94
CA GLY A 89 3.65 12.79 2.83
C GLY A 89 4.58 11.75 2.21
N GLY A 90 5.04 11.94 0.97
CA GLY A 90 6.00 11.04 0.31
C GLY A 90 5.42 9.67 -0.08
N HIS A 91 4.10 9.52 -0.05
CA HIS A 91 3.43 8.29 -0.45
C HIS A 91 3.20 8.23 -1.96
N ASN A 92 2.81 7.05 -2.44
CA ASN A 92 2.45 6.78 -3.84
C ASN A 92 0.99 6.31 -3.99
N PHE A 93 0.13 6.66 -3.04
CA PHE A 93 -1.28 6.28 -3.08
C PHE A 93 -2.04 6.97 -4.20
N CYS A 94 -3.04 6.30 -4.75
CA CYS A 94 -3.87 6.81 -5.84
C CYS A 94 -4.69 8.00 -5.36
N ARG A 95 -4.83 9.01 -6.22
CA ARG A 95 -5.56 10.25 -5.93
C ARG A 95 -6.31 10.70 -7.17
N ALA A 96 -7.36 11.49 -6.97
CA ALA A 96 -8.10 12.16 -8.04
C ALA A 96 -7.95 13.68 -7.87
N PRO A 97 -6.78 14.24 -8.26
CA PRO A 97 -6.54 15.68 -8.21
C PRO A 97 -7.56 16.47 -9.05
N HIS A 98 -8.06 17.59 -8.52
CA HIS A 98 -9.01 18.46 -9.20
C HIS A 98 -8.35 19.06 -10.46
N GLY A 99 -8.87 18.70 -11.63
CA GLY A 99 -8.27 19.08 -12.92
C GLY A 99 -7.84 17.89 -13.77
N SER A 100 -7.84 16.68 -13.20
CA SER A 100 -7.88 15.47 -14.02
C SER A 100 -9.33 15.26 -14.50
N HIS A 101 -9.56 15.25 -15.83
CA HIS A 101 -10.87 14.91 -16.42
C HIS A 101 -11.23 13.41 -16.24
N LEU A 102 -10.59 12.74 -15.29
CA LEU A 102 -10.66 11.30 -15.07
C LEU A 102 -11.66 11.03 -13.95
N MET A 103 -12.64 10.18 -14.22
CA MET A 103 -13.60 9.69 -13.21
C MET A 103 -13.01 8.51 -12.42
N CYS A 104 -11.72 8.55 -12.10
CA CYS A 104 -11.00 7.48 -11.40
C CYS A 104 -9.90 8.08 -10.52
N ALA A 105 -9.60 7.42 -9.38
CA ALA A 105 -8.34 7.65 -8.69
C ALA A 105 -7.22 7.07 -9.55
N TRP A 106 -6.12 7.79 -9.72
CA TRP A 106 -5.04 7.39 -10.60
C TRP A 106 -3.68 7.68 -9.98
N CYS A 107 -2.63 7.17 -10.62
CA CYS A 107 -1.25 7.47 -10.27
C CYS A 107 -0.35 7.37 -11.51
N TYR A 108 0.83 8.01 -11.44
CA TYR A 108 1.93 7.68 -12.36
C TYR A 108 2.48 6.29 -12.02
N THR A 109 2.97 5.53 -13.00
CA THR A 109 3.52 4.19 -12.75
C THR A 109 5.03 4.20 -12.62
N THR A 110 5.60 3.16 -12.03
CA THR A 110 7.07 2.98 -11.99
C THR A 110 7.64 2.36 -13.28
N VAL A 111 6.80 2.07 -14.28
CA VAL A 111 7.23 1.49 -15.58
C VAL A 111 7.24 2.57 -16.66
N ARG A 112 8.05 2.37 -17.71
CA ARG A 112 8.13 3.34 -18.82
C ARG A 112 6.80 3.53 -19.54
N LYS A 113 6.02 2.45 -19.70
CA LYS A 113 4.68 2.45 -20.31
C LYS A 113 3.81 1.39 -19.65
N PRO A 114 2.54 1.70 -19.32
CA PRO A 114 1.91 3.01 -19.43
C PRO A 114 2.48 4.01 -18.40
N SER A 115 2.53 5.31 -18.70
CA SER A 115 3.10 6.31 -17.77
C SER A 115 2.21 6.60 -16.57
N TRP A 116 0.91 6.36 -16.69
CA TRP A 116 -0.08 6.48 -15.63
C TRP A 116 -1.17 5.43 -15.83
N GLY A 117 -2.02 5.25 -14.82
CA GLY A 117 -3.21 4.41 -14.94
C GLY A 117 -4.22 4.67 -13.82
N CYS A 118 -5.48 4.31 -14.07
CA CYS A 118 -6.51 4.28 -13.04
C CYS A 118 -6.20 3.18 -12.03
N CYS A 119 -6.61 3.40 -10.79
CA CYS A 119 -6.59 2.46 -9.70
C CYS A 119 -7.99 1.93 -9.44
N ASP A 120 -8.07 0.66 -9.05
CA ASP A 120 -9.31 0.07 -8.58
C ASP A 120 -9.42 0.29 -7.07
N VAL A 121 -10.10 1.38 -6.70
CA VAL A 121 -10.38 1.77 -5.31
C VAL A 121 -11.77 1.33 -4.86
N GLY A 122 -12.51 0.60 -5.71
CA GLY A 122 -13.88 0.18 -5.46
C GLY A 122 -14.95 1.20 -5.92
N ALA A 123 -16.12 1.10 -5.29
CA ALA A 123 -17.31 1.91 -5.59
C ALA A 123 -17.53 2.98 -4.52
N PRO A 124 -18.10 4.14 -4.90
CA PRO A 124 -18.43 5.19 -3.95
C PRO A 124 -19.45 4.68 -2.94
N ARG A 125 -19.30 5.14 -1.70
CA ARG A 125 -20.23 4.83 -0.62
C ARG A 125 -21.32 5.91 -0.55
N PRO A 126 -22.49 5.58 0.05
CA PRO A 126 -23.52 6.58 0.31
C PRO A 126 -22.98 7.68 1.23
N SER A 127 -23.58 8.87 1.11
CA SER A 127 -23.09 10.06 1.81
C SER A 127 -23.03 9.88 3.34
N GLY A 128 -21.93 10.31 3.97
CA GLY A 128 -21.65 10.17 5.40
C GLY A 128 -21.30 8.75 5.87
N ALA A 129 -21.13 7.80 4.94
CA ALA A 129 -20.75 6.44 5.30
C ALA A 129 -19.24 6.28 5.56
N CYS A 130 -18.39 7.19 5.07
CA CYS A 130 -16.96 7.13 5.34
C CYS A 130 -16.61 7.51 6.77
N ASP A 131 -17.36 8.43 7.37
CA ASP A 131 -17.19 8.81 8.78
C ASP A 131 -17.71 7.75 9.76
N ALA A 132 -18.64 6.90 9.31
CA ALA A 132 -19.30 5.89 10.14
C ALA A 132 -18.40 4.69 10.49
N ASP A 133 -17.35 4.42 9.70
CA ASP A 133 -16.40 3.33 9.93
C ASP A 133 -15.16 3.77 10.74
N ALA A 134 -15.06 5.05 11.09
CA ALA A 134 -13.98 5.60 11.92
C ALA A 134 -14.35 5.71 13.42
N ALA A 135 -15.56 5.30 13.80
CA ALA A 135 -16.12 5.38 15.16
C ALA A 135 -16.15 4.01 15.86
#